data_AF-A0A251XA56-F1
#
_entry.id   AF-A0A251XA56-F1
#
_cell.length_a   1.000
_cell.length_b   1.000
_cell.length_c   1.000
_cell.angle_alpha   90.00
_cell.angle_beta   90.00
_cell.angle_gamma   90.00
#
_symmetry.space_group_name_H-M   'P 1'
#
loop_
_entity.id
_entity.type
_entity.pdbx_description
1 polymer ?
#
loop_
_entity_poly.entity_id
_entity_poly.type
_entity_poly.pdbx_seq_one_letter_code
_entity_poly.pdbx_strand_id
1 'polypeptide(L)'
;MLKTIIASTQLPLKEAAFEIIEKIRCELLNVSAKKPLKMTGLLFSSHLLDQAAHQVFLDNLLSEFPELQLVGCTVAADANCTNPYLSHEQITLCLFLTDNKINITAGLVSSIKGNGEEVRKSVKQSFEITQEKQEKKSRLCLLFPALFLNLSDTANTAPPMKAVFAGIAASNLYKRCKILGAIATAHDPSSEEPQPSQYHSLQFFNGQIFTEAMPYLLFSGSLHFQCTYANPVQPIEGSEKWLPVEIRDNQLLRIAHLAASDYLNKTPLHKDNKHYSLIVKKSQTPLNEPIFHQGENHYILNAVDEEDKAALKLGYSNPYKILESSRTALKDLNNFKFEPRFFLGFSDMKRANCLNVNREIGSEFDLLENQLSTLTNYPIPSLMVYGFAEIGYPFAHSKSSSLNRMVLVGLLIGEEESVTQPKVTPKYMSPEKMSEFSMMLVPVLLDLLQDKAILNELSLKERVTKVMIVRHLREKLLQSCPHVESVIPEEDVLLNQSYKFGILVKQKSSFSNTLL
;
A
#
# COMPACT_ATOMS: atom_id res chain seq x y z
N MET A 1 21.74 9.43 -0.31
CA MET A 1 21.28 8.39 -1.21
C MET A 1 20.24 7.60 -0.48
N LEU A 2 19.03 7.64 -1.03
CA LEU A 2 17.89 6.83 -0.68
C LEU A 2 17.70 5.83 -1.83
N LYS A 3 17.89 4.54 -1.54
CA LYS A 3 17.51 3.45 -2.44
C LYS A 3 16.37 2.67 -1.80
N THR A 4 15.39 2.28 -2.61
CA THR A 4 14.27 1.46 -2.14
C THR A 4 14.31 0.11 -2.85
N ILE A 5 14.09 -0.96 -2.07
CA ILE A 5 13.91 -2.33 -2.55
C ILE A 5 12.51 -2.77 -2.13
N ILE A 6 11.75 -3.36 -3.05
CA ILE A 6 10.43 -3.91 -2.76
C ILE A 6 10.49 -5.40 -3.04
N ALA A 7 10.20 -6.20 -2.03
CA ALA A 7 10.10 -7.65 -2.15
C ALA A 7 8.71 -8.08 -1.67
N SER A 8 8.02 -8.85 -2.50
CA SER A 8 6.74 -9.44 -2.10
C SER A 8 6.64 -10.91 -2.48
N THR A 9 5.71 -11.59 -1.83
CA THR A 9 5.40 -13.00 -2.08
C THR A 9 3.97 -13.34 -1.66
N GLN A 10 3.41 -14.35 -2.31
CA GLN A 10 2.13 -14.98 -1.97
C GLN A 10 2.34 -16.39 -1.39
N LEU A 11 3.59 -16.77 -1.12
CA LEU A 11 3.89 -18.04 -0.49
C LEU A 11 3.37 -18.07 0.95
N PRO A 12 3.09 -19.26 1.49
CA PRO A 12 2.80 -19.40 2.92
C PRO A 12 3.88 -18.75 3.78
N LEU A 13 3.50 -18.13 4.90
CA LEU A 13 4.38 -17.33 5.77
C LEU A 13 5.73 -17.99 6.14
N LYS A 14 5.73 -19.31 6.34
CA LYS A 14 6.96 -20.08 6.65
C LYS A 14 7.99 -20.01 5.52
N GLU A 15 7.53 -20.02 4.27
CA GLU A 15 8.36 -19.95 3.06
C GLU A 15 8.57 -18.49 2.63
N ALA A 16 7.61 -17.61 2.93
CA ALA A 16 7.63 -16.21 2.55
C ALA A 16 8.86 -15.45 3.08
N ALA A 17 9.28 -15.73 4.32
CA ALA A 17 10.46 -15.11 4.91
C ALA A 17 11.72 -15.42 4.10
N PHE A 18 11.91 -16.68 3.73
CA PHE A 18 13.06 -17.12 2.94
C PHE A 18 13.08 -16.44 1.56
N GLU A 19 11.95 -16.42 0.85
CA GLU A 19 11.88 -15.78 -0.47
C GLU A 19 12.13 -14.27 -0.40
N ILE A 20 11.54 -13.57 0.57
CA ILE A 20 11.75 -12.13 0.76
C ILE A 20 13.22 -11.84 1.12
N ILE A 21 13.81 -12.62 2.02
CA ILE A 21 15.23 -12.50 2.39
C ILE A 21 16.13 -12.69 1.16
N GLU A 22 15.92 -13.73 0.37
CA GLU A 22 16.73 -14.01 -0.82
C GLU A 22 16.60 -12.90 -1.86
N LYS A 23 15.38 -12.39 -2.11
CA LYS A 23 15.16 -11.23 -3.00
C LYS A 23 15.94 -10.01 -2.51
N ILE A 24 15.91 -9.73 -1.20
CA ILE A 24 16.64 -8.62 -0.60
C ILE A 24 18.15 -8.82 -0.74
N ARG A 25 18.68 -10.01 -0.44
CA ARG A 25 20.11 -10.32 -0.58
C ARG A 25 20.60 -10.07 -2.01
N CYS A 26 19.88 -10.58 -3.01
CA CYS A 26 20.19 -10.34 -4.41
C CYS A 26 20.23 -8.85 -4.76
N GLU A 27 19.25 -8.08 -4.30
CA GLU A 27 19.20 -6.63 -4.53
C GLU A 27 20.29 -5.85 -3.78
N LEU A 28 20.67 -6.30 -2.58
CA LEU A 28 21.75 -5.72 -1.78
C LEU A 28 23.12 -5.96 -2.42
N LEU A 29 23.36 -7.10 -3.09
CA LEU A 29 24.59 -7.35 -3.85
C LEU A 29 24.80 -6.33 -4.97
N ASN A 30 23.71 -5.79 -5.53
CA ASN A 30 23.75 -4.75 -6.55
C ASN A 30 23.94 -3.33 -5.97
N VAL A 31 24.00 -3.19 -4.65
CA VAL A 31 24.23 -1.90 -3.98
C VAL A 31 25.72 -1.72 -3.71
N SER A 32 26.43 -1.07 -4.63
CA SER A 32 27.80 -0.65 -4.39
C SER A 32 27.82 0.58 -3.47
N ALA A 33 27.93 0.36 -2.16
CA ALA A 33 28.09 1.43 -1.19
C ALA A 33 29.48 1.38 -0.55
N LYS A 34 30.20 2.52 -0.60
CA LYS A 34 31.49 2.68 0.09
C LYS A 34 31.36 2.77 1.62
N LYS A 35 30.13 2.92 2.13
CA LYS A 35 29.81 3.12 3.54
C LYS A 35 28.63 2.22 3.92
N PRO A 36 28.54 1.78 5.19
CA PRO A 36 27.38 1.04 5.66
C PRO A 36 26.12 1.89 5.49
N LEU A 37 25.09 1.31 4.87
CA LEU A 37 23.79 1.93 4.71
C LEU A 37 22.90 1.54 5.90
N LYS A 38 22.11 2.51 6.37
CA LYS A 38 21.07 2.22 7.37
C LYS A 38 19.87 1.59 6.67
N MET A 39 19.32 0.55 7.28
CA MET A 39 18.18 -0.19 6.77
C MET A 39 16.93 0.11 7.60
N THR A 40 15.85 0.50 6.93
CA THR A 40 14.53 0.66 7.55
C THR A 40 13.48 0.00 6.69
N GLY A 41 12.63 -0.84 7.28
CA GLY A 41 11.61 -1.61 6.60
C GLY A 41 10.21 -1.08 6.87
N LEU A 42 9.37 -1.13 5.85
CA LEU A 42 7.92 -0.99 5.92
C LEU A 42 7.28 -2.29 5.44
N LEU A 43 6.65 -3.02 6.35
CA LEU A 43 6.02 -4.32 6.12
C LEU A 43 4.50 -4.18 6.01
N PHE A 44 3.95 -4.69 4.92
CA PHE A 44 2.52 -4.93 4.79
C PHE A 44 2.27 -6.42 4.65
N SER A 45 1.22 -6.90 5.29
CA SER A 45 0.83 -8.30 5.26
C SER A 45 -0.68 -8.42 5.20
N SER A 46 -1.18 -9.49 4.60
CA SER A 46 -2.59 -9.83 4.71
C SER A 46 -3.00 -10.13 6.15
N HIS A 47 -4.20 -9.70 6.51
CA HIS A 47 -4.87 -10.08 7.75
C HIS A 47 -5.44 -11.50 7.75
N LEU A 48 -5.51 -12.15 6.59
CA LEU A 48 -5.98 -13.54 6.50
C LEU A 48 -4.99 -14.54 7.10
N LEU A 49 -3.82 -14.06 7.49
CA LEU A 49 -2.71 -14.84 7.99
C LEU A 49 -2.67 -14.82 9.53
N ASP A 50 -2.39 -15.98 10.13
CA ASP A 50 -2.35 -16.13 11.59
C ASP A 50 -1.21 -15.33 12.24
N GLN A 51 -1.44 -14.83 13.46
CA GLN A 51 -0.48 -14.05 14.24
C GLN A 51 0.79 -14.85 14.56
N ALA A 52 0.68 -16.14 14.90
CA ALA A 52 1.86 -16.95 15.20
C ALA A 52 2.74 -17.14 13.94
N ALA A 53 2.11 -17.27 12.78
CA ALA A 53 2.83 -17.35 11.51
C ALA A 53 3.53 -16.00 11.18
N HIS A 54 2.90 -14.86 11.48
CA HIS A 54 3.55 -13.55 11.35
C HIS A 54 4.77 -13.44 12.26
N GLN A 55 4.69 -13.94 13.49
CA GLN A 55 5.82 -13.91 14.42
C GLN A 55 7.02 -14.71 13.87
N VAL A 56 6.78 -15.91 13.34
CA VAL A 56 7.83 -16.72 12.70
C VAL A 56 8.48 -15.98 11.53
N PHE A 57 7.69 -15.29 10.70
CA PHE A 57 8.21 -14.47 9.61
C PHE A 57 9.12 -13.35 10.12
N LEU A 58 8.68 -12.62 11.16
CA LEU A 58 9.44 -11.52 11.76
C LEU A 58 10.74 -11.99 12.40
N ASP A 59 10.70 -13.11 13.12
CA ASP A 59 11.88 -13.71 13.77
C ASP A 59 12.94 -14.10 12.73
N ASN A 60 12.51 -14.74 11.63
CA ASN A 60 13.42 -15.09 10.53
C ASN A 60 14.01 -13.86 9.84
N LEU A 61 13.20 -12.84 9.59
CA LEU A 61 13.65 -11.59 8.95
C LEU A 61 14.68 -10.86 9.81
N LEU A 62 14.46 -10.77 11.12
CA LEU A 62 15.34 -10.04 12.03
C LEU A 62 16.56 -10.85 12.48
N SER A 63 16.50 -12.18 12.41
CA SER A 63 17.69 -13.03 12.53
C SER A 63 18.69 -12.73 11.41
N GLU A 64 18.18 -12.50 10.19
CA GLU A 64 19.01 -12.15 9.03
C GLU A 64 19.47 -10.68 9.05
N PHE A 65 18.58 -9.76 9.40
CA PHE A 65 18.86 -8.32 9.42
C PHE A 65 18.66 -7.74 10.83
N PRO A 66 19.56 -8.01 11.79
CA PRO A 66 19.36 -7.65 13.20
C PRO A 66 19.32 -6.14 13.47
N GLU A 67 19.88 -5.34 12.58
CA GLU A 67 19.87 -3.87 12.69
C GLU A 67 18.68 -3.22 11.95
N LEU A 68 17.82 -4.02 11.32
CA LEU A 68 16.66 -3.50 10.59
C LEU A 68 15.66 -2.85 11.55
N GLN A 69 15.47 -1.54 11.40
CA GLN A 69 14.32 -0.87 12.01
C GLN A 69 13.09 -1.19 11.18
N LEU A 70 12.09 -1.85 11.77
CA LEU A 70 10.93 -2.35 11.05
C LEU A 70 9.66 -1.74 11.63
N VAL A 71 8.82 -1.20 10.76
CA VAL A 71 7.41 -0.93 11.07
C VAL A 71 6.51 -1.63 10.07
N GLY A 72 5.23 -1.78 10.40
CA GLY A 72 4.26 -2.28 9.45
C GLY A 72 2.88 -2.44 10.02
N CYS A 73 1.97 -2.94 9.20
CA CYS A 73 0.63 -3.33 9.62
C CYS A 73 0.02 -4.37 8.68
N THR A 74 -1.07 -5.00 9.12
CA THR A 74 -1.91 -5.77 8.20
C THR A 74 -2.78 -4.86 7.35
N VAL A 75 -2.98 -5.28 6.10
CA VAL A 75 -3.72 -4.55 5.07
C VAL A 75 -4.81 -5.45 4.51
N ALA A 76 -5.79 -4.85 3.83
CA ALA A 76 -6.84 -5.61 3.16
C ALA A 76 -6.33 -6.21 1.84
N ALA A 77 -5.48 -5.47 1.12
CA ALA A 77 -4.70 -5.95 -0.01
C ALA A 77 -3.59 -4.97 -0.39
N ASP A 78 -2.70 -5.39 -1.28
CA ASP A 78 -1.69 -4.54 -1.88
C ASP A 78 -1.43 -4.90 -3.35
N ALA A 79 -0.76 -3.98 -4.06
CA ALA A 79 -0.25 -4.14 -5.42
C ALA A 79 1.08 -3.39 -5.52
N ASN A 80 2.04 -3.89 -6.30
CA ASN A 80 3.35 -3.28 -6.42
C ASN A 80 3.98 -3.50 -7.79
N CYS A 81 5.12 -2.84 -8.05
CA CYS A 81 5.79 -2.90 -9.35
C CYS A 81 6.20 -4.32 -9.80
N THR A 82 6.28 -5.29 -8.89
CA THR A 82 6.57 -6.70 -9.20
C THR A 82 5.32 -7.57 -9.33
N ASN A 83 4.19 -7.14 -8.76
CA ASN A 83 2.89 -7.77 -8.86
C ASN A 83 1.80 -6.69 -8.97
N PRO A 84 1.41 -6.29 -10.20
CA PRO A 84 0.44 -5.21 -10.41
C PRO A 84 -1.00 -5.65 -10.09
N TYR A 85 -1.23 -6.94 -9.85
CA TYR A 85 -2.53 -7.47 -9.49
C TYR A 85 -2.75 -7.44 -7.99
N LEU A 86 -3.92 -6.95 -7.59
CA LEU A 86 -4.33 -6.91 -6.19
C LEU A 86 -4.26 -8.31 -5.57
N SER A 87 -3.52 -8.45 -4.48
CA SER A 87 -3.47 -9.71 -3.72
C SER A 87 -3.97 -9.53 -2.30
N HIS A 88 -4.81 -10.47 -1.87
CA HIS A 88 -5.34 -10.55 -0.51
C HIS A 88 -4.54 -11.50 0.39
N GLU A 89 -3.51 -12.17 -0.13
CA GLU A 89 -2.71 -13.16 0.58
C GLU A 89 -1.22 -12.90 0.38
N GLN A 90 -0.85 -11.62 0.32
CA GLN A 90 0.50 -11.18 0.04
C GLN A 90 1.16 -10.57 1.26
N ILE A 91 2.48 -10.76 1.33
CA ILE A 91 3.37 -10.05 2.22
C ILE A 91 4.29 -9.21 1.34
N THR A 92 4.42 -7.93 1.66
CA THR A 92 5.29 -6.99 0.96
C THR A 92 6.17 -6.27 1.96
N LEU A 93 7.49 -6.37 1.76
CA LEU A 93 8.49 -5.61 2.49
C LEU A 93 9.09 -4.55 1.56
N CYS A 94 8.90 -3.28 1.93
CA CYS A 94 9.57 -2.14 1.34
C CYS A 94 10.78 -1.76 2.22
N LEU A 95 11.99 -1.99 1.73
CA LEU A 95 13.23 -1.71 2.41
C LEU A 95 13.83 -0.39 1.90
N PHE A 96 14.04 0.56 2.80
CA PHE A 96 14.74 1.80 2.55
C PHE A 96 16.20 1.68 3.00
N LEU A 97 17.11 1.93 2.06
CA LEU A 97 18.55 2.02 2.31
C LEU A 97 18.95 3.49 2.25
N THR A 98 19.43 4.02 3.37
CA THR A 98 19.82 5.43 3.45
C THR A 98 21.28 5.61 3.84
N ASP A 99 21.94 6.59 3.21
CA ASP A 99 23.22 7.09 3.68
C ASP A 99 23.06 8.12 4.82
N ASN A 100 24.08 8.93 5.08
CA ASN A 100 24.01 9.94 6.12
C ASN A 100 23.14 11.15 5.75
N LYS A 101 22.70 11.36 4.49
CA LYS A 101 21.96 12.57 4.07
C LYS A 101 20.49 12.54 4.47
N ILE A 102 19.89 11.36 4.45
CA ILE A 102 18.51 11.08 4.87
C ILE A 102 18.57 10.09 6.02
N ASN A 103 17.75 10.32 7.05
CA ASN A 103 17.62 9.38 8.15
C ASN A 103 16.15 9.06 8.35
N ILE A 104 15.83 7.76 8.35
CA ILE A 104 14.50 7.23 8.61
C ILE A 104 14.57 6.55 9.96
N THR A 105 13.62 6.84 10.84
CA THR A 105 13.58 6.26 12.19
C THR A 105 12.21 5.67 12.45
N ALA A 106 12.19 4.42 12.88
CA ALA A 106 10.98 3.76 13.35
C ALA A 106 10.63 4.23 14.76
N GLY A 107 9.36 4.52 15.00
CA GLY A 107 8.81 4.81 16.32
C GLY A 107 7.50 4.07 16.55
N LEU A 108 7.08 4.03 17.82
CA LEU A 108 5.89 3.33 18.27
C LEU A 108 5.14 4.17 19.30
N VAL A 109 3.85 4.39 19.07
CA VAL A 109 2.92 4.73 20.15
C VAL A 109 2.33 3.43 20.67
N SER A 110 2.75 2.99 21.85
CA SER A 110 2.47 1.65 22.38
C SER A 110 1.07 1.49 22.99
N SER A 111 0.38 2.60 23.24
CA SER A 111 -0.96 2.60 23.80
C SER A 111 -1.78 3.69 23.13
N ILE A 112 -2.70 3.25 22.28
CA ILE A 112 -3.74 4.08 21.65
C ILE A 112 -5.15 3.70 22.14
N LYS A 113 -5.23 2.87 23.19
CA LYS A 113 -6.46 2.51 23.91
C LYS A 113 -6.43 3.13 25.30
N GLY A 114 -7.56 3.62 25.76
CA GLY A 114 -7.70 4.26 27.07
C GLY A 114 -8.49 5.56 26.96
N ASN A 115 -8.45 6.36 28.02
CA ASN A 115 -9.06 7.68 27.96
C ASN A 115 -8.27 8.61 27.02
N GLY A 116 -8.93 9.64 26.50
CA GLY A 116 -8.32 10.52 25.49
C GLY A 116 -7.06 11.25 25.95
N GLU A 117 -6.91 11.53 27.26
CA GLU A 117 -5.72 12.22 27.78
C GLU A 117 -4.50 11.31 27.86
N GLU A 118 -4.69 10.04 28.24
CA GLU A 118 -3.64 9.01 28.21
C GLU A 118 -3.10 8.80 26.80
N VAL A 119 -4.01 8.62 25.82
CA VAL A 119 -3.64 8.47 24.40
C VAL A 119 -2.88 9.70 23.92
N ARG A 120 -3.39 10.90 24.21
CA ARG A 120 -2.74 12.17 23.84
C ARG A 120 -1.31 12.26 24.39
N LYS A 121 -1.13 11.91 25.67
CA LYS A 121 0.19 11.95 26.33
C LYS A 121 1.14 10.92 25.74
N SER A 122 0.68 9.68 25.53
CA SER A 122 1.42 8.58 24.91
C SER A 122 1.94 8.97 23.52
N VAL A 123 1.07 9.54 22.70
CA VAL A 123 1.40 10.03 21.35
C VAL A 123 2.47 11.13 21.40
N LYS A 124 2.26 12.14 22.25
CA LYS A 124 3.23 13.24 22.40
C LYS A 124 4.61 12.72 22.81
N GLN A 125 4.67 11.90 23.86
CA GLN A 125 5.92 11.36 24.40
C GLN A 125 6.66 10.51 23.38
N SER A 126 5.96 9.65 22.64
CA SER A 126 6.58 8.84 21.60
C SER A 126 7.28 9.68 20.53
N PHE A 127 6.62 10.73 20.03
CA PHE A 127 7.23 11.62 19.05
C PHE A 127 8.42 12.40 19.58
N GLU A 128 8.39 12.82 20.85
CA GLU A 128 9.52 13.49 21.50
C GLU A 128 10.73 12.54 21.59
N ILE A 129 10.53 11.31 22.06
CA ILE A 129 11.59 10.28 22.16
C ILE A 129 12.19 9.96 20.78
N THR A 130 11.36 9.80 19.75
CA THR A 130 11.87 9.52 18.40
C THR A 130 12.59 10.72 17.80
N GLN A 131 12.15 11.95 18.08
CA GLN A 131 12.85 13.17 17.65
C GLN A 131 14.23 13.32 18.28
N GLU A 132 14.39 12.95 19.56
CA GLU A 132 15.69 12.99 20.24
C GLU A 132 16.74 12.08 19.58
N LYS A 133 16.29 11.01 18.90
CA LYS A 133 17.14 10.11 18.12
C LYS A 133 17.52 10.67 16.75
N GLN A 134 16.94 11.79 16.32
CA GLN A 134 17.22 12.40 15.02
C GLN A 134 18.19 13.57 15.14
N GLU A 135 19.34 13.45 14.48
CA GLU A 135 20.28 14.55 14.31
C GLU A 135 19.77 15.63 13.35
N LYS A 136 18.77 15.29 12.53
CA LYS A 136 18.30 16.09 11.40
C LYS A 136 16.84 16.48 11.57
N LYS A 137 16.48 17.61 10.96
CA LYS A 137 15.10 18.10 10.94
C LYS A 137 14.18 17.08 10.26
N SER A 138 13.15 16.64 10.96
CA SER A 138 12.07 15.80 10.43
C SER A 138 11.26 16.54 9.36
N ARG A 139 10.90 15.82 8.29
CA ARG A 139 10.24 16.36 7.09
C ARG A 139 8.90 15.68 6.80
N LEU A 140 8.88 14.36 6.92
CA LEU A 140 7.73 13.52 6.62
C LEU A 140 7.57 12.48 7.74
N CYS A 141 6.33 12.24 8.17
CA CYS A 141 5.98 11.18 9.09
C CYS A 141 4.86 10.34 8.47
N LEU A 142 5.06 9.02 8.43
CA LEU A 142 4.04 8.05 8.00
C LEU A 142 3.51 7.30 9.23
N LEU A 143 2.20 7.34 9.46
CA LEU A 143 1.55 6.71 10.62
C LEU A 143 0.72 5.49 10.22
N PHE A 144 0.84 4.41 10.98
CA PHE A 144 0.14 3.14 10.74
C PHE A 144 -0.66 2.68 11.98
N PRO A 145 -1.74 3.38 12.37
CA PRO A 145 -2.49 3.07 13.57
C PRO A 145 -3.29 1.76 13.45
N ALA A 146 -3.39 1.00 14.54
CA ALA A 146 -4.52 0.09 14.74
C ALA A 146 -5.79 0.94 14.85
N LEU A 147 -6.58 1.06 13.78
CA LEU A 147 -7.85 1.76 13.91
C LEU A 147 -8.84 0.85 14.64
N PHE A 148 -9.23 1.25 15.85
CA PHE A 148 -10.38 0.70 16.55
C PHE A 148 -11.64 1.42 16.06
N LEU A 149 -12.49 0.68 15.36
CA LEU A 149 -13.89 1.05 15.16
C LEU A 149 -14.81 0.17 16.02
N ASN A 150 -14.33 -0.27 17.19
CA ASN A 150 -15.21 -0.76 18.26
C ASN A 150 -15.94 0.44 18.88
N LEU A 151 -16.78 1.09 18.06
CA LEU A 151 -17.79 2.03 18.47
C LEU A 151 -18.89 1.30 19.27
N SER A 152 -18.93 -0.04 19.19
CA SER A 152 -19.94 -0.91 19.80
C SER A 152 -19.93 -0.96 21.33
N ASP A 153 -18.84 -0.58 22.01
CA ASP A 153 -18.75 -0.63 23.46
C ASP A 153 -18.48 0.76 24.05
N THR A 154 -19.48 1.28 24.76
CA THR A 154 -19.53 2.50 25.58
C THR A 154 -20.00 3.79 24.88
N ALA A 155 -21.26 4.14 25.17
CA ALA A 155 -21.71 5.52 25.19
C ALA A 155 -20.74 6.37 26.03
N ASN A 156 -20.31 7.52 25.49
CA ASN A 156 -19.55 8.61 26.13
C ASN A 156 -18.02 8.70 25.97
N THR A 157 -17.38 8.11 24.96
CA THR A 157 -16.00 8.55 24.60
C THR A 157 -15.84 8.88 23.12
N ALA A 158 -15.75 10.18 22.81
CA ALA A 158 -15.30 10.64 21.51
C ALA A 158 -13.89 10.09 21.17
N PRO A 159 -13.57 9.88 19.88
CA PRO A 159 -12.81 8.72 19.40
C PRO A 159 -11.28 8.83 19.59
N PRO A 160 -10.56 7.71 19.75
CA PRO A 160 -9.11 7.63 19.89
C PRO A 160 -8.33 8.51 18.89
N MET A 161 -8.85 8.67 17.67
CA MET A 161 -8.23 9.51 16.64
C MET A 161 -8.17 11.01 17.00
N LYS A 162 -9.19 11.57 17.66
CA LYS A 162 -9.17 12.98 18.12
C LYS A 162 -8.07 13.17 19.17
N ALA A 163 -7.91 12.20 20.07
CA ALA A 163 -6.83 12.18 21.06
C ALA A 163 -5.45 12.01 20.40
N VAL A 164 -5.33 11.14 19.40
CA VAL A 164 -4.10 10.99 18.59
C VAL A 164 -3.73 12.31 17.92
N PHE A 165 -4.68 12.98 17.26
CA PHE A 165 -4.45 14.28 16.64
C PHE A 165 -4.09 15.36 17.66
N ALA A 166 -4.77 15.40 18.82
CA ALA A 166 -4.43 16.31 19.90
C ALA A 166 -3.00 16.05 20.44
N GLY A 167 -2.56 14.79 20.50
CA GLY A 167 -1.22 14.41 20.93
C GLY A 167 -0.16 14.83 19.92
N ILE A 168 -0.43 14.57 18.63
CA ILE A 168 0.40 15.04 17.51
C ILE A 168 0.54 16.56 17.54
N ALA A 169 -0.57 17.29 17.66
CA ALA A 169 -0.61 18.74 17.68
C ALA A 169 0.12 19.33 18.90
N ALA A 170 0.09 18.62 20.04
CA ALA A 170 0.83 18.96 21.25
C ALA A 170 2.34 18.64 21.17
N SER A 171 2.77 17.88 20.16
CA SER A 171 4.18 17.59 19.91
C SER A 171 4.85 18.70 19.09
N ASN A 172 6.18 18.80 19.19
CA ASN A 172 6.96 19.71 18.34
C ASN A 172 6.99 19.29 16.86
N LEU A 173 6.53 18.06 16.54
CA LEU A 173 6.59 17.51 15.18
C LEU A 173 5.66 18.26 14.22
N TYR A 174 4.46 18.57 14.69
CA TYR A 174 3.36 19.08 13.87
C TYR A 174 3.70 20.38 13.13
N LYS A 175 4.55 21.24 13.73
CA LYS A 175 4.94 22.53 13.12
C LYS A 175 5.96 22.39 11.99
N ARG A 176 6.66 21.25 11.90
CA ARG A 176 7.89 21.11 11.08
C ARG A 176 7.85 19.95 10.10
N CYS A 177 6.95 19.01 10.32
CA CYS A 177 6.86 17.75 9.61
C CYS A 177 5.48 17.62 8.99
N LYS A 178 5.41 17.19 7.72
CA LYS A 178 4.13 16.75 7.17
C LYS A 178 3.85 15.36 7.71
N ILE A 179 2.67 15.19 8.27
CA ILE A 179 2.22 13.90 8.75
C ILE A 179 1.22 13.38 7.74
N LEU A 180 1.40 12.13 7.36
CA LEU A 180 0.49 11.36 6.52
C LEU A 180 0.23 10.06 7.25
N GLY A 181 -1.02 9.65 7.28
CA GLY A 181 -1.40 8.58 8.19
C GLY A 181 -2.81 8.09 7.99
N ALA A 182 -3.13 7.06 8.76
CA ALA A 182 -4.34 6.24 8.68
C ALA A 182 -4.35 5.34 7.44
N ILE A 183 -3.27 4.55 7.39
CA ILE A 183 -3.03 3.45 6.47
C ILE A 183 -2.59 2.31 7.39
N ALA A 184 -3.25 1.19 7.58
CA ALA A 184 -4.38 0.58 6.94
C ALA A 184 -5.25 -0.10 8.03
N THR A 185 -6.44 -0.54 7.65
CA THR A 185 -7.10 -1.64 8.32
C THR A 185 -7.52 -2.67 7.30
N ALA A 186 -7.33 -3.91 7.70
CA ALA A 186 -7.88 -5.07 7.04
C ALA A 186 -9.37 -5.28 7.32
N HIS A 187 -9.82 -4.78 8.48
CA HIS A 187 -11.20 -4.91 8.90
C HIS A 187 -12.07 -3.96 8.11
N ASP A 188 -13.12 -4.48 7.47
CA ASP A 188 -14.24 -3.67 6.97
C ASP A 188 -15.19 -3.36 8.14
N PRO A 189 -15.18 -2.14 8.69
CA PRO A 189 -16.02 -1.78 9.83
C PRO A 189 -17.51 -1.68 9.47
N SER A 190 -17.85 -1.77 8.18
CA SER A 190 -19.22 -1.86 7.70
C SER A 190 -19.72 -3.31 7.56
N SER A 191 -18.90 -4.32 7.84
CA SER A 191 -19.34 -5.72 7.83
C SER A 191 -20.34 -6.00 8.96
N GLU A 192 -21.57 -6.38 8.61
CA GLU A 192 -22.58 -6.84 9.58
C GLU A 192 -22.26 -8.24 10.13
N GLU A 193 -21.45 -9.01 9.40
CA GLU A 193 -21.01 -10.33 9.87
C GLU A 193 -19.94 -10.18 10.96
N PRO A 194 -20.11 -10.83 12.13
CA PRO A 194 -19.09 -10.87 13.16
C PRO A 194 -17.84 -11.55 12.60
N GLN A 195 -16.82 -10.74 12.33
CA GLN A 195 -15.51 -11.24 11.94
C GLN A 195 -14.92 -12.03 13.11
N PRO A 196 -14.40 -13.25 12.88
CA PRO A 196 -13.70 -14.00 13.90
C PRO A 196 -12.63 -13.14 14.59
N SER A 197 -12.46 -13.30 15.90
CA SER A 197 -11.51 -12.53 16.73
C SER A 197 -10.04 -12.64 16.31
N GLN A 198 -9.73 -13.44 15.30
CA GLN A 198 -8.40 -13.57 14.70
C GLN A 198 -8.13 -12.54 13.59
N TYR A 199 -9.14 -11.80 13.11
CA TYR A 199 -8.99 -10.79 12.04
C TYR A 199 -8.77 -9.36 12.57
N HIS A 200 -8.07 -9.22 13.70
CA HIS A 200 -7.67 -7.89 14.17
C HIS A 200 -6.59 -7.30 13.27
N SER A 201 -6.61 -5.97 13.11
CA SER A 201 -5.51 -5.29 12.45
C SER A 201 -4.27 -5.41 13.32
N LEU A 202 -3.21 -6.03 12.81
CA LEU A 202 -1.94 -6.19 13.50
C LEU A 202 -1.00 -5.06 13.10
N GLN A 203 -0.17 -4.62 14.02
CA GLN A 203 0.87 -3.62 13.82
C GLN A 203 2.21 -4.26 14.14
N PHE A 204 3.20 -4.02 13.28
CA PHE A 204 4.53 -4.58 13.41
C PHE A 204 5.48 -3.47 13.85
N PHE A 205 6.29 -3.74 14.87
CA PHE A 205 7.37 -2.85 15.27
C PHE A 205 8.56 -3.64 15.80
N ASN A 206 9.70 -3.58 15.11
CA ASN A 206 10.96 -4.22 15.49
C ASN A 206 10.81 -5.66 16.00
N GLY A 207 10.04 -6.48 15.27
CA GLY A 207 9.86 -7.91 15.56
C GLY A 207 8.73 -8.24 16.53
N GLN A 208 8.07 -7.22 17.08
CA GLN A 208 6.92 -7.38 17.95
C GLN A 208 5.63 -7.08 17.19
N ILE A 209 4.58 -7.83 17.56
CA ILE A 209 3.22 -7.65 17.04
C ILE A 209 2.38 -6.97 18.10
N PHE A 210 1.70 -5.89 17.70
CA PHE A 210 0.77 -5.13 18.50
C PHE A 210 -0.62 -5.17 17.87
N THR A 211 -1.64 -5.01 18.69
CA THR A 211 -3.04 -4.87 18.26
C THR A 211 -3.62 -3.51 18.67
N GLU A 212 -2.91 -2.78 19.54
CA GLU A 212 -3.36 -1.51 20.12
C GLU A 212 -2.26 -0.44 20.08
N ALA A 213 -1.57 -0.37 18.94
CA ALA A 213 -0.45 0.55 18.76
C ALA A 213 -0.54 1.36 17.47
N MET A 214 0.28 2.40 17.37
CA MET A 214 0.51 3.15 16.15
C MET A 214 2.00 3.24 15.89
N PRO A 215 2.60 2.27 15.17
CA PRO A 215 3.93 2.44 14.64
C PRO A 215 3.96 3.54 13.57
N TYR A 216 5.14 4.14 13.41
CA TYR A 216 5.34 5.20 12.43
C TYR A 216 6.79 5.26 11.94
N LEU A 217 6.96 5.81 10.74
CA LEU A 217 8.27 6.18 10.21
C LEU A 217 8.43 7.69 10.25
N LEU A 218 9.58 8.15 10.72
CA LEU A 218 9.96 9.55 10.72
C LEU A 218 11.16 9.79 9.80
N PHE A 219 10.91 10.45 8.68
CA PHE A 219 11.93 10.80 7.70
C PHE A 219 12.50 12.19 8.00
N SER A 220 13.83 12.31 7.92
CA SER A 220 14.57 13.53 8.23
C SER A 220 15.72 13.77 7.27
N GLY A 221 16.20 15.02 7.21
CA GLY A 221 17.33 15.41 6.36
C GLY A 221 16.93 15.97 4.99
N SER A 222 17.69 15.59 3.96
CA SER A 222 17.59 16.14 2.58
C SER A 222 16.51 15.43 1.75
N LEU A 223 15.39 15.12 2.40
CA LEU A 223 14.24 14.46 1.81
C LEU A 223 13.29 15.49 1.20
N HIS A 224 12.84 15.22 -0.02
CA HIS A 224 11.75 15.93 -0.67
C HIS A 224 10.63 14.95 -0.99
N PHE A 225 9.41 15.46 -1.02
CA PHE A 225 8.26 14.66 -1.43
C PHE A 225 7.19 15.56 -2.02
N GLN A 226 6.33 14.95 -2.82
CA GLN A 226 5.13 15.55 -3.37
C GLN A 226 3.95 14.61 -3.12
N CYS A 227 2.86 15.17 -2.62
CA CYS A 227 1.63 14.42 -2.40
C CYS A 227 0.65 14.69 -3.54
N THR A 228 -0.12 13.66 -3.90
CA THR A 228 -1.28 13.79 -4.77
C THR A 228 -2.52 13.16 -4.13
N TYR A 229 -3.71 13.58 -4.58
CA TYR A 229 -4.99 13.17 -4.02
C TYR A 229 -6.02 13.00 -5.14
N ALA A 230 -6.65 11.84 -5.21
CA ALA A 230 -7.75 11.56 -6.10
C ALA A 230 -9.01 11.25 -5.29
N ASN A 231 -10.08 11.99 -5.57
CA ASN A 231 -11.42 11.72 -5.07
C ASN A 231 -12.41 11.69 -6.25
N PRO A 232 -13.04 10.53 -6.52
CA PRO A 232 -13.90 10.32 -7.68
C PRO A 232 -15.36 10.62 -7.39
N VAL A 233 -15.70 10.85 -6.11
CA VAL A 233 -17.08 11.04 -5.68
C VAL A 233 -17.51 12.44 -6.06
N GLN A 234 -18.58 12.51 -6.83
CA GLN A 234 -19.21 13.76 -7.21
C GLN A 234 -20.65 13.76 -6.69
N PRO A 235 -21.22 14.93 -6.32
CA PRO A 235 -22.64 15.03 -6.03
C PRO A 235 -23.47 14.47 -7.20
N ILE A 236 -24.55 13.76 -6.90
CA ILE A 236 -25.48 13.27 -7.94
C ILE A 236 -26.12 14.48 -8.65
N GLU A 237 -26.16 14.47 -9.98
CA GLU A 237 -26.84 15.51 -10.76
C GLU A 237 -28.32 15.61 -10.37
N GLY A 238 -28.83 16.84 -10.19
CA GLY A 238 -30.18 17.09 -9.67
C GLY A 238 -30.31 17.06 -8.14
N SER A 239 -29.27 16.65 -7.39
CA SER A 239 -29.21 16.84 -5.92
C SER A 239 -28.78 18.28 -5.58
N GLU A 240 -29.58 19.27 -5.99
CA GLU A 240 -29.17 20.67 -5.87
C GLU A 240 -29.07 21.14 -4.41
N LYS A 241 -29.91 20.59 -3.53
CA LYS A 241 -30.01 21.02 -2.13
C LYS A 241 -29.15 20.19 -1.19
N TRP A 242 -28.33 20.89 -0.42
CA TRP A 242 -27.69 20.34 0.77
C TRP A 242 -28.77 20.07 1.82
N LEU A 243 -28.81 18.86 2.37
CA LEU A 243 -29.79 18.48 3.39
C LEU A 243 -29.19 18.76 4.77
N PRO A 244 -29.85 19.52 5.66
CA PRO A 244 -29.33 19.77 6.99
C PRO A 244 -29.23 18.45 7.76
N VAL A 245 -28.23 18.33 8.62
CA VAL A 245 -28.08 17.17 9.53
C VAL A 245 -28.17 17.59 10.98
N GLU A 246 -28.65 16.69 11.81
CA GLU A 246 -28.54 16.78 13.26
C GLU A 246 -27.55 15.72 13.74
N ILE A 247 -26.49 16.16 14.42
CA ILE A 247 -25.41 15.30 14.93
C ILE A 247 -25.24 15.58 16.42
N ARG A 248 -25.05 14.52 17.22
CA ARG A 248 -24.72 14.60 18.65
C ARG A 248 -23.72 13.52 19.00
N ASP A 249 -22.63 13.85 19.66
CA ASP A 249 -21.58 12.91 20.05
C ASP A 249 -21.05 12.08 18.87
N ASN A 250 -20.88 12.70 17.69
CA ASN A 250 -20.56 12.06 16.41
C ASN A 250 -21.64 11.12 15.84
N GLN A 251 -22.79 10.98 16.49
CA GLN A 251 -23.92 10.21 15.98
C GLN A 251 -24.78 11.08 15.07
N LEU A 252 -24.97 10.63 13.83
CA LEU A 252 -25.92 11.21 12.89
C LEU A 252 -27.33 10.78 13.28
N LEU A 253 -28.11 11.72 13.82
CA LEU A 253 -29.46 11.47 14.32
C LEU A 253 -30.50 11.69 13.23
N ARG A 254 -30.37 12.77 12.44
CA ARG A 254 -31.37 13.16 11.43
C ARG A 254 -30.74 13.69 10.15
N ILE A 255 -31.45 13.44 9.06
CA ILE A 255 -31.17 13.99 7.73
C ILE A 255 -32.43 14.71 7.24
N ALA A 256 -32.31 16.01 7.00
CA ALA A 256 -33.45 16.89 6.78
C ALA A 256 -34.48 16.78 7.92
N HIS A 257 -35.67 16.24 7.64
CA HIS A 257 -36.72 16.03 8.63
C HIS A 257 -36.87 14.57 9.08
N LEU A 258 -36.12 13.64 8.48
CA LEU A 258 -36.21 12.21 8.76
C LEU A 258 -35.14 11.78 9.77
N ALA A 259 -35.42 10.68 10.49
CA ALA A 259 -34.36 9.96 11.19
C ALA A 259 -33.29 9.51 10.19
N ALA A 260 -32.03 9.46 10.62
CA ALA A 260 -30.93 9.06 9.76
C ALA A 260 -31.14 7.64 9.20
N SER A 261 -31.59 6.69 10.03
CA SER A 261 -31.98 5.34 9.58
C SER A 261 -33.06 5.36 8.53
N ASP A 262 -34.17 6.05 8.78
CA ASP A 262 -35.25 6.16 7.80
C ASP A 262 -34.79 6.73 6.46
N TYR A 263 -33.95 7.76 6.49
CA TYR A 263 -33.41 8.35 5.27
C TYR A 263 -32.50 7.35 4.55
N LEU A 264 -31.53 6.77 5.25
CA LEU A 264 -30.52 5.88 4.66
C LEU A 264 -31.18 4.61 4.10
N ASN A 265 -32.12 4.00 4.81
CA ASN A 265 -32.88 2.81 4.39
C ASN A 265 -33.70 3.07 3.12
N LYS A 266 -34.14 4.32 2.90
CA LYS A 266 -34.89 4.72 1.70
C LYS A 266 -33.99 5.14 0.53
N THR A 267 -32.69 5.29 0.76
CA THR A 267 -31.73 5.69 -0.28
C THR A 267 -31.01 4.50 -0.89
N PRO A 268 -30.42 4.66 -2.10
CA PRO A 268 -29.59 3.62 -2.71
C PRO A 268 -28.38 3.18 -1.87
N LEU A 269 -28.01 3.94 -0.82
CA LEU A 269 -26.89 3.63 0.08
C LEU A 269 -27.09 2.31 0.85
N HIS A 270 -28.33 1.94 1.18
CA HIS A 270 -28.62 0.76 2.00
C HIS A 270 -28.57 -0.58 1.22
N LYS A 271 -28.52 -0.55 -0.11
CA LYS A 271 -28.57 -1.78 -0.95
C LYS A 271 -27.18 -2.26 -1.41
N ASP A 272 -26.19 -2.29 -0.53
CA ASP A 272 -24.80 -2.68 -0.86
C ASP A 272 -24.20 -1.93 -2.07
N ASN A 273 -24.68 -0.72 -2.32
CA ASN A 273 -24.29 -0.03 -3.53
C ASN A 273 -22.94 0.67 -3.34
N LYS A 274 -21.88 -0.07 -3.64
CA LYS A 274 -20.46 0.32 -3.57
C LYS A 274 -20.12 1.64 -4.29
N HIS A 275 -21.02 2.14 -5.13
CA HIS A 275 -20.87 3.35 -5.92
C HIS A 275 -21.35 4.63 -5.21
N TYR A 276 -22.15 4.52 -4.15
CA TYR A 276 -22.72 5.69 -3.48
C TYR A 276 -21.94 6.02 -2.20
N SER A 277 -21.87 7.30 -1.88
CA SER A 277 -21.22 7.82 -0.67
C SER A 277 -21.94 9.07 -0.19
N LEU A 278 -21.68 9.47 1.05
CA LEU A 278 -22.18 10.72 1.58
C LEU A 278 -21.11 11.78 1.54
N ILE A 279 -21.52 12.94 1.06
CA ILE A 279 -20.70 14.13 1.01
C ILE A 279 -21.19 15.04 2.12
N VAL A 280 -20.35 15.35 3.10
CA VAL A 280 -20.64 16.22 4.23
C VAL A 280 -19.98 17.58 3.99
N LYS A 281 -20.75 18.66 4.13
CA LYS A 281 -20.26 20.03 4.08
C LYS A 281 -20.03 20.54 5.50
N LYS A 282 -18.77 20.55 5.92
CA LYS A 282 -18.31 21.17 7.19
C LYS A 282 -17.83 22.62 6.98
N SER A 283 -17.39 22.97 5.77
CA SER A 283 -16.87 24.30 5.40
C SER A 283 -16.96 24.57 3.87
N GLN A 284 -16.08 25.39 3.27
CA GLN A 284 -16.06 25.59 1.81
C GLN A 284 -15.72 24.31 1.04
N THR A 285 -15.09 23.33 1.69
CA THR A 285 -14.67 22.07 1.05
C THR A 285 -15.54 20.90 1.53
N PRO A 286 -16.25 20.20 0.63
CA PRO A 286 -17.00 18.99 0.97
C PRO A 286 -16.08 17.80 1.28
N LEU A 287 -16.47 16.96 2.24
CA LEU A 287 -15.75 15.75 2.67
C LEU A 287 -16.56 14.49 2.39
N ASN A 288 -15.92 13.38 2.02
CA ASN A 288 -16.61 12.09 1.92
C ASN A 288 -16.47 11.32 3.22
N GLU A 289 -17.42 11.51 4.13
CA GLU A 289 -17.28 10.93 5.46
C GLU A 289 -17.79 9.48 5.51
N PRO A 290 -17.08 8.59 6.23
CA PRO A 290 -17.64 7.30 6.58
C PRO A 290 -18.83 7.49 7.50
N ILE A 291 -19.93 6.85 7.13
CA ILE A 291 -20.97 6.46 8.08
C ILE A 291 -20.70 5.03 8.51
N PHE A 292 -20.54 4.81 9.81
CA PHE A 292 -20.53 3.48 10.42
C PHE A 292 -21.92 3.15 10.94
N HIS A 293 -22.41 1.95 10.65
CA HIS A 293 -23.66 1.42 11.19
C HIS A 293 -23.36 0.71 12.50
N GLN A 294 -23.94 1.19 13.61
CA GLN A 294 -23.81 0.58 14.93
C GLN A 294 -25.17 0.01 15.36
N GLY A 295 -25.58 -1.08 14.70
CA GLY A 295 -26.90 -1.69 14.89
C GLY A 295 -28.04 -0.88 14.26
N GLU A 296 -29.28 -1.36 14.41
CA GLU A 296 -30.45 -1.02 13.56
C GLU A 296 -30.78 0.48 13.38
N ASN A 297 -30.25 1.39 14.21
CA ASN A 297 -30.64 2.81 14.18
C ASN A 297 -29.51 3.83 14.48
N HIS A 298 -28.24 3.41 14.58
CA HIS A 298 -27.16 4.36 14.94
C HIS A 298 -26.15 4.49 13.81
N TYR A 299 -25.94 5.72 13.37
CA TYR A 299 -24.96 6.06 12.34
C TYR A 299 -23.93 7.01 12.92
N ILE A 300 -22.64 6.73 12.72
CA ILE A 300 -21.56 7.57 13.25
C ILE A 300 -20.83 8.28 12.11
N LEU A 301 -20.67 9.59 12.24
CA LEU A 301 -19.88 10.47 11.38
C LEU A 301 -18.61 10.89 12.13
N ASN A 302 -17.47 10.31 11.78
CA ASN A 302 -16.22 10.45 12.53
C ASN A 302 -15.57 11.85 12.53
N ALA A 303 -16.09 12.82 11.76
CA ALA A 303 -15.37 14.08 11.51
C ALA A 303 -16.19 15.37 11.71
N VAL A 304 -17.44 15.31 12.20
CA VAL A 304 -18.25 16.51 12.41
C VAL A 304 -18.21 16.95 13.88
N ASP A 305 -17.75 18.17 14.14
CA ASP A 305 -17.88 18.77 15.47
C ASP A 305 -19.33 19.25 15.65
N GLU A 306 -19.88 19.11 16.86
CA GLU A 306 -21.30 19.41 17.18
C GLU A 306 -21.72 20.87 16.87
N GLU A 307 -20.76 21.78 16.77
CA GLU A 307 -21.01 23.22 16.57
C GLU A 307 -21.19 23.62 15.09
N ASP A 308 -20.90 22.74 14.13
CA ASP A 308 -20.98 23.06 12.71
C ASP A 308 -22.41 22.84 12.15
N LYS A 309 -22.91 23.82 11.38
CA LYS A 309 -24.11 23.67 10.53
C LYS A 309 -23.78 22.73 9.37
N ALA A 310 -23.60 21.46 9.66
CA ALA A 310 -23.32 20.46 8.67
C ALA A 310 -24.53 20.23 7.79
N ALA A 311 -24.26 19.89 6.53
CA ALA A 311 -25.28 19.45 5.60
C ALA A 311 -24.69 18.37 4.71
N LEU A 312 -25.53 17.47 4.21
CA LEU A 312 -25.11 16.35 3.39
C LEU A 312 -25.66 16.41 1.96
N LYS A 313 -24.96 15.73 1.05
CA LYS A 313 -25.45 15.32 -0.26
C LYS A 313 -25.11 13.86 -0.52
N LEU A 314 -25.90 13.22 -1.37
CA LEU A 314 -25.56 11.93 -1.94
C LEU A 314 -24.50 12.15 -3.04
N GLY A 315 -23.40 11.44 -2.90
CA GLY A 315 -22.33 11.34 -3.88
C GLY A 315 -22.38 10.01 -4.62
N TYR A 316 -21.86 10.01 -5.84
CA TYR A 316 -21.75 8.83 -6.69
C TYR A 316 -20.37 8.76 -7.35
N SER A 317 -19.83 7.55 -7.44
CA SER A 317 -18.58 7.21 -8.12
C SER A 317 -18.73 5.89 -8.87
N ASN A 318 -18.07 5.77 -10.02
CA ASN A 318 -17.99 4.55 -10.80
C ASN A 318 -16.53 4.31 -11.26
N PRO A 319 -16.22 3.15 -11.86
CA PRO A 319 -14.85 2.83 -12.30
C PRO A 319 -14.22 3.88 -13.22
N TYR A 320 -14.99 4.43 -14.17
CA TYR A 320 -14.52 5.50 -15.05
C TYR A 320 -14.10 6.76 -14.25
N LYS A 321 -14.93 7.24 -13.32
CA LYS A 321 -14.61 8.40 -12.47
C LYS A 321 -13.41 8.13 -11.56
N ILE A 322 -13.25 6.89 -11.08
CA ILE A 322 -12.08 6.46 -10.32
C ILE A 322 -10.82 6.63 -11.16
N LEU A 323 -10.76 6.01 -12.34
CA LEU A 323 -9.60 6.07 -13.22
C LEU A 323 -9.30 7.50 -13.72
N GLU A 324 -10.32 8.29 -14.02
CA GLU A 324 -10.17 9.69 -14.42
C GLU A 324 -9.60 10.55 -13.28
N SER A 325 -10.13 10.38 -12.05
CA SER A 325 -9.61 11.07 -10.87
C SER A 325 -8.15 10.69 -10.59
N SER A 326 -7.79 9.41 -10.71
CA SER A 326 -6.42 8.91 -10.54
C SER A 326 -5.50 9.49 -11.60
N ARG A 327 -5.91 9.49 -12.87
CA ARG A 327 -5.12 10.08 -13.96
C ARG A 327 -4.85 11.57 -13.74
N THR A 328 -5.86 12.31 -13.28
CA THR A 328 -5.72 13.74 -12.99
C THR A 328 -4.73 13.96 -11.84
N ALA A 329 -4.93 13.26 -10.72
CA ALA A 329 -4.06 13.34 -9.56
C ALA A 329 -2.61 12.96 -9.89
N LEU A 330 -2.40 11.88 -10.67
CA LEU A 330 -1.07 11.41 -11.03
C LEU A 330 -0.33 12.39 -11.96
N LYS A 331 -1.04 13.10 -12.85
CA LYS A 331 -0.43 14.15 -13.68
C LYS A 331 0.15 15.30 -12.86
N ASP A 332 -0.40 15.59 -11.69
CA ASP A 332 0.12 16.65 -10.82
C ASP A 332 1.55 16.35 -10.34
N LEU A 333 1.96 15.07 -10.36
CA LEU A 333 3.32 14.65 -10.02
C LEU A 333 4.39 15.13 -11.03
N ASN A 334 4.03 15.67 -12.20
CA ASN A 334 5.01 16.17 -13.17
C ASN A 334 5.81 17.40 -12.70
N ASN A 335 5.36 18.06 -11.62
CA ASN A 335 5.88 19.37 -11.19
C ASN A 335 6.83 19.29 -9.97
N PHE A 336 7.64 18.23 -9.85
CA PHE A 336 8.64 18.12 -8.78
C PHE A 336 9.96 18.84 -9.12
N LYS A 337 10.78 19.10 -8.09
CA LYS A 337 12.12 19.73 -8.20
C LYS A 337 13.20 18.95 -7.45
N PHE A 338 13.10 17.62 -7.48
CA PHE A 338 13.93 16.70 -6.73
C PHE A 338 14.05 15.37 -7.51
N GLU A 339 15.06 14.55 -7.25
CA GLU A 339 15.23 13.26 -7.93
C GLU A 339 14.33 12.21 -7.26
N PRO A 340 13.27 11.69 -7.92
CA PRO A 340 12.36 10.75 -7.29
C PRO A 340 13.01 9.37 -7.12
N ARG A 341 12.78 8.76 -5.96
CA ARG A 341 13.39 7.47 -5.56
C ARG A 341 12.38 6.38 -5.28
N PHE A 342 11.14 6.76 -4.95
CA PHE A 342 10.10 5.82 -4.55
C PHE A 342 8.72 6.47 -4.67
N PHE A 343 7.71 5.68 -5.03
CA PHE A 343 6.31 6.06 -4.94
C PHE A 343 5.55 5.16 -3.96
N LEU A 344 4.77 5.78 -3.07
CA LEU A 344 3.87 5.10 -2.16
C LEU A 344 2.43 5.58 -2.35
N GLY A 345 1.54 4.69 -2.71
CA GLY A 345 0.12 4.94 -2.86
C GLY A 345 -0.68 4.28 -1.74
N PHE A 346 -1.69 4.99 -1.27
CA PHE A 346 -2.67 4.50 -0.31
C PHE A 346 -4.06 4.72 -0.88
N SER A 347 -4.82 3.65 -1.02
CA SER A 347 -6.14 3.66 -1.65
C SER A 347 -7.17 3.03 -0.72
N ASP A 348 -8.36 3.63 -0.66
CA ASP A 348 -9.49 3.03 0.06
C ASP A 348 -9.92 1.73 -0.65
N MET A 349 -10.11 0.65 0.12
CA MET A 349 -10.60 -0.63 -0.38
C MET A 349 -11.95 -0.53 -1.10
N LYS A 350 -12.78 0.48 -0.80
CA LYS A 350 -13.98 0.76 -1.59
C LYS A 350 -13.69 1.12 -3.05
N ARG A 351 -12.56 1.80 -3.33
CA ARG A 351 -12.13 2.08 -4.71
C ARG A 351 -11.78 0.79 -5.42
N ALA A 352 -10.97 -0.05 -4.78
CA ALA A 352 -10.62 -1.37 -5.27
C ALA A 352 -11.88 -2.21 -5.53
N ASN A 353 -12.79 -2.27 -4.56
CA ASN A 353 -14.07 -2.97 -4.70
C ASN A 353 -14.90 -2.45 -5.87
N CYS A 354 -14.96 -1.13 -6.09
CA CYS A 354 -15.66 -0.53 -7.22
C CYS A 354 -14.99 -0.90 -8.56
N LEU A 355 -13.66 -0.86 -8.65
CA LEU A 355 -12.90 -1.24 -9.85
C LEU A 355 -13.00 -2.75 -10.14
N ASN A 356 -13.02 -3.59 -9.11
CA ASN A 356 -13.00 -5.03 -9.23
C ASN A 356 -14.32 -5.60 -9.76
N VAL A 357 -15.46 -4.90 -9.56
CA VAL A 357 -16.73 -5.24 -10.24
C VAL A 357 -16.54 -5.37 -11.76
N ASN A 358 -15.62 -4.58 -12.33
CA ASN A 358 -15.31 -4.58 -13.76
C ASN A 358 -13.92 -5.15 -14.10
N ARG A 359 -13.20 -5.72 -13.12
CA ARG A 359 -11.81 -6.22 -13.25
C ARG A 359 -10.79 -5.13 -13.67
N GLU A 360 -11.00 -3.87 -13.29
CA GLU A 360 -10.17 -2.72 -13.70
C GLU A 360 -9.12 -2.30 -12.66
N ILE A 361 -8.87 -3.11 -11.63
CA ILE A 361 -7.90 -2.71 -10.59
C ILE A 361 -6.47 -2.62 -11.11
N GLY A 362 -6.09 -3.53 -12.03
CA GLY A 362 -4.82 -3.45 -12.74
C GLY A 362 -4.69 -2.14 -13.51
N SER A 363 -5.79 -1.59 -14.04
CA SER A 363 -5.77 -0.33 -14.79
C SER A 363 -5.42 0.88 -13.94
N GLU A 364 -5.80 0.93 -12.66
CA GLU A 364 -5.37 2.02 -11.76
C GLU A 364 -3.85 1.96 -11.51
N PHE A 365 -3.30 0.76 -11.32
CA PHE A 365 -1.86 0.56 -11.16
C PHE A 365 -1.09 0.81 -12.47
N ASP A 366 -1.62 0.39 -13.62
CA ASP A 366 -1.04 0.66 -14.94
C ASP A 366 -0.98 2.17 -15.21
N LEU A 367 -2.00 2.94 -14.80
CA LEU A 367 -1.96 4.40 -14.89
C LEU A 367 -0.82 4.99 -14.05
N LEU A 368 -0.59 4.45 -12.86
CA LEU A 368 0.54 4.83 -12.02
C LEU A 368 1.88 4.52 -12.69
N GLU A 369 2.11 3.28 -13.12
CA GLU A 369 3.38 2.88 -13.74
C GLU A 369 3.67 3.66 -15.03
N ASN A 370 2.65 3.86 -15.86
CA ASN A 370 2.77 4.70 -17.05
C ASN A 370 3.13 6.13 -16.67
N GLN A 371 2.51 6.71 -15.64
CA GLN A 371 2.88 8.05 -15.19
C GLN A 371 4.31 8.08 -14.65
N LEU A 372 4.70 7.16 -13.76
CA LEU A 372 6.03 7.12 -13.15
C LEU A 372 7.13 6.94 -14.19
N SER A 373 6.91 6.11 -15.21
CA SER A 373 7.87 5.93 -16.31
C SER A 373 8.06 7.19 -17.17
N THR A 374 7.12 8.14 -17.14
CA THR A 374 7.31 9.45 -17.79
C THR A 374 8.10 10.44 -16.94
N LEU A 375 8.21 10.21 -15.63
CA LEU A 375 8.89 11.13 -14.70
C LEU A 375 10.42 11.02 -14.77
N THR A 376 10.94 9.81 -15.02
CA THR A 376 12.39 9.53 -15.03
C THR A 376 12.79 8.49 -16.07
N ASN A 377 14.06 8.50 -16.48
CA ASN A 377 14.62 7.51 -17.39
C ASN A 377 14.92 6.15 -16.75
N TYR A 378 14.69 6.01 -15.45
CA TYR A 378 14.87 4.78 -14.69
C TYR A 378 13.54 4.42 -14.00
N PRO A 379 13.29 3.12 -13.74
CA PRO A 379 12.09 2.69 -13.05
C PRO A 379 12.09 3.20 -11.61
N ILE A 380 11.00 3.83 -11.19
CA ILE A 380 10.77 4.25 -9.80
C ILE A 380 10.08 3.09 -9.09
N PRO A 381 10.68 2.50 -8.04
CA PRO A 381 10.00 1.50 -7.22
C PRO A 381 8.68 2.06 -6.70
N SER A 382 7.60 1.30 -6.85
CA SER A 382 6.25 1.74 -6.51
C SER A 382 5.50 0.68 -5.71
N LEU A 383 4.73 1.15 -4.72
CA LEU A 383 3.88 0.33 -3.87
C LEU A 383 2.53 1.01 -3.70
N MET A 384 1.45 0.30 -4.00
CA MET A 384 0.08 0.71 -3.69
C MET A 384 -0.53 -0.22 -2.65
N VAL A 385 -1.02 0.36 -1.56
CA VAL A 385 -1.69 -0.39 -0.48
C VAL A 385 -3.16 -0.03 -0.46
N TYR A 386 -4.01 -1.04 -0.30
CA TYR A 386 -5.44 -0.91 -0.20
C TYR A 386 -5.91 -1.31 1.20
N GLY A 387 -6.63 -0.40 1.85
CA GLY A 387 -7.15 -0.64 3.20
C GLY A 387 -8.50 0.02 3.42
N PHE A 388 -9.20 -0.38 4.47
CA PHE A 388 -10.46 0.23 4.90
C PHE A 388 -10.24 1.47 5.79
N ALA A 389 -8.98 1.90 5.91
CA ALA A 389 -8.59 3.00 6.77
C ALA A 389 -8.88 4.37 6.15
N GLU A 390 -9.08 5.33 7.04
CA GLU A 390 -9.43 6.71 6.75
C GLU A 390 -8.18 7.53 6.38
N ILE A 391 -7.85 7.70 5.11
CA ILE A 391 -6.56 8.34 4.77
C ILE A 391 -6.54 9.82 5.15
N GLY A 392 -5.68 10.18 6.10
CA GLY A 392 -5.38 11.56 6.48
C GLY A 392 -4.49 12.24 5.44
N TYR A 393 -5.08 13.10 4.61
CA TYR A 393 -4.37 13.98 3.66
C TYR A 393 -3.63 15.10 4.43
N PRO A 394 -2.43 15.55 3.99
CA PRO A 394 -1.35 15.93 4.91
C PRO A 394 -1.79 16.93 5.96
N PHE A 395 -1.52 16.57 7.21
CA PHE A 395 -1.72 17.41 8.37
C PHE A 395 -0.73 18.57 8.31
N ALA A 396 -1.10 19.63 7.61
CA ALA A 396 -0.39 20.89 7.68
C ALA A 396 -1.34 22.06 7.51
N HIS A 397 -1.59 22.71 8.64
CA HIS A 397 -2.11 24.08 8.73
C HIS A 397 -3.57 24.26 8.32
N SER A 398 -4.25 23.24 7.80
CA SER A 398 -5.71 23.22 7.68
C SER A 398 -6.34 22.76 9.00
N LYS A 399 -7.32 23.52 9.48
CA LYS A 399 -8.07 23.25 10.73
C LYS A 399 -8.99 22.02 10.66
N SER A 400 -8.95 21.23 9.60
CA SER A 400 -9.84 20.10 9.38
C SER A 400 -9.04 18.90 8.87
N SER A 401 -8.83 17.93 9.76
CA SER A 401 -8.47 16.57 9.35
C SER A 401 -9.67 15.97 8.61
N SER A 402 -9.54 15.72 7.32
CA SER A 402 -10.60 15.04 6.57
C SER A 402 -10.28 13.56 6.44
N LEU A 403 -10.96 12.76 7.25
CA LEU A 403 -11.08 11.32 7.04
C LEU A 403 -11.95 11.16 5.79
N ASN A 404 -11.41 10.60 4.72
CA ASN A 404 -12.14 10.46 3.47
C ASN A 404 -12.24 8.99 3.07
N ARG A 405 -13.43 8.59 2.60
CA ARG A 405 -13.62 7.36 1.83
C ARG A 405 -13.51 7.60 0.33
N MET A 406 -13.28 6.52 -0.40
CA MET A 406 -13.14 6.50 -1.87
C MET A 406 -11.97 7.31 -2.40
N VAL A 407 -10.93 7.52 -1.59
CA VAL A 407 -9.77 8.35 -1.97
C VAL A 407 -8.51 7.52 -2.25
N LEU A 408 -7.66 8.07 -3.11
CA LEU A 408 -6.28 7.64 -3.30
C LEU A 408 -5.37 8.81 -2.89
N VAL A 409 -4.37 8.53 -2.06
CA VAL A 409 -3.28 9.45 -1.73
C VAL A 409 -1.99 8.86 -2.24
N GLY A 410 -1.31 9.59 -3.13
CA GLY A 410 0.00 9.21 -3.64
C GLY A 410 1.11 10.07 -3.04
N LEU A 411 2.27 9.46 -2.83
CA LEU A 411 3.48 10.06 -2.30
C LEU A 411 4.66 9.75 -3.22
N LEU A 412 5.11 10.76 -3.95
CA LEU A 412 6.38 10.69 -4.65
C LEU A 412 7.48 11.19 -3.70
N ILE A 413 8.44 10.34 -3.37
CA ILE A 413 9.50 10.61 -2.40
C ILE A 413 10.85 10.58 -3.12
N GLY A 414 11.72 11.53 -2.78
CA GLY A 414 13.04 11.62 -3.39
C GLY A 414 14.03 12.47 -2.61
N GLU A 415 15.15 12.76 -3.26
CA GLU A 415 16.26 13.52 -2.68
C GLU A 415 16.46 14.82 -3.46
N GLU A 416 16.96 15.84 -2.77
CA GLU A 416 17.39 17.08 -3.43
C GLU A 416 18.32 16.75 -4.61
N GLU A 417 18.02 17.30 -5.79
CA GLU A 417 18.82 17.07 -7.00
C GLU A 417 20.28 17.36 -6.68
N SER A 418 21.15 16.36 -6.81
CA SER A 418 22.56 16.67 -6.91
C SER A 418 22.72 17.46 -8.21
N VAL A 419 23.11 18.74 -8.10
CA VAL A 419 23.39 19.71 -9.20
C VAL A 419 24.31 19.15 -10.30
N THR A 420 24.85 17.96 -10.11
CA THR A 420 25.66 17.22 -11.06
C THR A 420 25.06 15.83 -11.31
N GLN A 421 24.15 15.72 -12.26
CA GLN A 421 24.16 14.55 -13.13
C GLN A 421 24.39 15.00 -14.57
N PRO A 422 25.54 14.68 -15.19
CA PRO A 422 25.61 14.73 -16.65
C PRO A 422 24.52 13.78 -17.16
N LYS A 423 23.84 14.13 -18.27
CA LYS A 423 22.97 13.18 -18.98
C LYS A 423 23.75 11.88 -19.18
N VAL A 424 23.52 10.88 -18.34
CA VAL A 424 24.01 9.53 -18.56
C VAL A 424 23.10 8.99 -19.66
N THR A 425 23.50 9.20 -20.92
CA THR A 425 23.13 8.24 -21.95
C THR A 425 23.48 6.87 -21.40
N PRO A 426 22.53 5.94 -21.24
CA PRO A 426 22.85 4.60 -20.77
C PRO A 426 24.00 4.10 -21.63
N LYS A 427 25.14 3.80 -20.99
CA LYS A 427 26.18 3.01 -21.64
C LYS A 427 25.57 1.63 -21.81
N TYR A 428 24.81 1.45 -22.89
CA TYR A 428 24.52 0.14 -23.41
C TYR A 428 25.85 -0.62 -23.46
N MET A 429 25.87 -1.86 -22.97
CA MET A 429 26.99 -2.76 -23.26
C MET A 429 27.19 -2.71 -24.78
N SER A 430 28.45 -2.57 -25.23
CA SER A 430 28.71 -2.61 -26.66
C SER A 430 28.14 -3.91 -27.22
N PRO A 431 27.68 -3.93 -28.48
CA PRO A 431 27.15 -5.15 -29.10
C PRO A 431 28.07 -6.36 -28.91
N GLU A 432 29.40 -6.15 -28.86
CA GLU A 432 30.36 -7.23 -28.58
C GLU A 432 30.22 -7.82 -27.17
N LYS A 433 30.09 -6.98 -26.13
CA LYS A 433 29.92 -7.44 -24.74
C LYS A 433 28.56 -8.09 -24.50
N MET A 434 27.51 -7.63 -25.20
CA MET A 434 26.20 -8.27 -25.18
C MET A 434 26.22 -9.64 -25.86
N SER A 435 26.96 -9.78 -26.96
CA SER A 435 27.19 -11.06 -27.63
C SER A 435 27.95 -12.03 -26.72
N GLU A 436 28.99 -11.56 -26.03
CA GLU A 436 29.80 -12.35 -25.10
C GLU A 436 28.97 -12.83 -23.89
N PHE A 437 28.17 -11.95 -23.30
CA PHE A 437 27.27 -12.29 -22.19
C PHE A 437 26.18 -13.29 -22.61
N SER A 438 25.58 -13.08 -23.79
CA SER A 438 24.58 -14.00 -24.36
C SER A 438 25.19 -15.38 -24.65
N MET A 439 26.42 -15.42 -25.15
CA MET A 439 27.17 -16.66 -25.40
C MET A 439 27.56 -17.41 -24.12
N MET A 440 27.67 -16.73 -22.97
CA MET A 440 27.88 -17.41 -21.68
C MET A 440 26.57 -17.95 -21.08
N LEU A 441 25.45 -17.24 -21.26
CA LEU A 441 24.18 -17.61 -20.62
C LEU A 441 23.45 -18.74 -21.36
N VAL A 442 23.56 -18.79 -22.70
CA VAL A 442 22.88 -19.80 -23.53
C VAL A 442 23.36 -21.23 -23.22
N PRO A 443 24.67 -21.53 -23.08
CA PRO A 443 25.13 -22.85 -22.66
C PRO A 443 24.65 -23.25 -21.27
N VAL A 444 24.60 -22.32 -20.32
CA VAL A 444 24.09 -22.59 -18.95
C VAL A 444 22.61 -22.96 -18.98
N LEU A 445 21.81 -22.23 -19.78
CA LEU A 445 20.39 -22.53 -19.97
C LEU A 445 20.19 -23.88 -20.69
N LEU A 446 21.05 -24.23 -21.64
CA LEU A 446 21.01 -25.52 -22.35
C LEU A 446 21.45 -26.68 -21.46
N ASP A 447 22.50 -26.53 -20.66
CA ASP A 447 22.96 -27.55 -19.70
C ASP A 447 21.90 -27.84 -18.63
N LEU A 448 21.22 -26.79 -18.14
CA LEU A 448 20.08 -26.91 -17.21
C LEU A 448 18.91 -27.72 -17.79
N LEU A 449 18.76 -27.75 -19.12
CA LEU A 449 17.70 -28.47 -19.83
C LEU A 449 18.13 -29.86 -20.33
N GLN A 450 19.41 -30.08 -20.59
CA GLN A 450 19.91 -31.28 -21.26
C GLN A 450 20.34 -32.40 -20.30
N ASP A 451 20.54 -32.10 -19.01
CA ASP A 451 20.91 -33.14 -18.04
C ASP A 451 19.71 -34.01 -17.64
N LYS A 452 19.45 -35.02 -18.47
CA LYS A 452 18.40 -36.02 -18.28
C LYS A 452 18.58 -36.85 -17.00
N ALA A 453 19.81 -37.01 -16.50
CA ALA A 453 20.06 -37.77 -15.29
C ALA A 453 19.52 -37.01 -14.08
N ILE A 454 19.86 -35.71 -13.99
CA ILE A 454 19.36 -34.82 -12.93
C ILE A 454 17.85 -34.64 -13.01
N LEU A 455 17.28 -34.46 -14.22
CA LEU A 455 15.83 -34.28 -14.36
C LEU A 455 15.03 -35.52 -13.93
N ASN A 456 15.57 -36.73 -14.12
CA ASN A 456 14.89 -37.96 -13.73
C ASN A 456 14.88 -38.21 -12.21
N GLU A 457 15.80 -37.62 -11.46
CA GLU A 457 15.87 -37.71 -10.00
C GLU A 457 15.00 -36.66 -9.28
N LEU A 458 14.60 -35.59 -9.98
CA LEU A 458 13.77 -34.53 -9.41
C LEU A 458 12.29 -34.93 -9.30
N SER A 459 11.62 -34.43 -8.26
CA SER A 459 10.16 -34.52 -8.13
C SER A 459 9.44 -33.73 -9.22
N LEU A 460 8.17 -34.05 -9.48
CA LEU A 460 7.35 -33.37 -10.49
C LEU A 460 7.26 -31.85 -10.25
N LYS A 461 7.16 -31.43 -8.98
CA LYS A 461 7.11 -30.01 -8.57
C LYS A 461 8.40 -29.28 -8.97
N GLU A 462 9.56 -29.89 -8.71
CA GLU A 462 10.86 -29.31 -9.04
C GLU A 462 11.09 -29.22 -10.56
N ARG A 463 10.63 -30.21 -11.33
CA ARG A 463 10.68 -30.17 -12.80
C ARG A 463 9.86 -29.02 -13.35
N VAL A 464 8.63 -28.81 -12.84
CA VAL A 464 7.76 -27.69 -13.26
C VAL A 464 8.38 -26.34 -12.91
N THR A 465 8.94 -26.19 -11.69
CA THR A 465 9.62 -24.96 -11.27
C THR A 465 10.82 -24.64 -12.16
N LYS A 466 11.65 -25.64 -12.51
CA LYS A 466 12.78 -25.44 -13.43
C LYS A 466 12.34 -24.98 -14.82
N VAL A 467 11.29 -25.59 -15.39
CA VAL A 467 10.75 -25.18 -16.70
C VAL A 467 10.22 -23.74 -16.65
N MET A 468 9.55 -23.35 -15.57
CA MET A 468 9.06 -21.97 -15.38
C MET A 468 10.21 -20.96 -15.26
N ILE A 469 11.28 -21.30 -14.54
CA ILE A 469 12.48 -20.46 -14.43
C ILE A 469 13.11 -20.26 -15.81
N VAL A 470 13.29 -21.34 -16.58
CA VAL A 470 13.89 -21.25 -17.93
C VAL A 470 13.02 -20.43 -18.87
N ARG A 471 11.70 -20.60 -18.82
CA ARG A 471 10.76 -19.77 -19.58
C ARG A 471 10.87 -18.29 -19.22
N HIS A 472 10.86 -17.97 -17.93
CA HIS A 472 10.97 -16.60 -17.44
C HIS A 472 12.30 -15.95 -17.85
N LEU A 473 13.40 -16.69 -17.73
CA LEU A 473 14.72 -16.24 -18.16
C LEU A 473 14.77 -16.00 -19.68
N ARG A 474 14.16 -16.87 -20.49
CA ARG A 474 14.02 -16.68 -21.94
C ARG A 474 13.24 -15.41 -22.28
N GLU A 475 12.09 -15.20 -21.65
CA GLU A 475 11.26 -14.01 -21.88
C GLU A 475 12.02 -12.71 -21.52
N LYS A 476 12.73 -12.70 -20.39
CA LYS A 476 13.58 -11.56 -19.99
C LYS A 476 14.75 -11.33 -20.94
N LEU A 477 15.35 -12.41 -21.46
CA LEU A 477 16.45 -12.32 -22.43
C LEU A 477 15.96 -11.76 -23.77
N LEU A 478 14.80 -12.22 -24.27
CA LEU A 478 14.23 -11.75 -25.53
C LEU A 478 13.75 -10.29 -25.45
N GLN A 479 13.19 -9.88 -24.31
CA GLN A 479 12.84 -8.47 -24.07
C GLN A 479 14.07 -7.55 -24.08
N SER A 480 15.20 -8.04 -23.59
CA SER A 480 16.44 -7.26 -23.50
C SER A 480 17.28 -7.34 -24.79
N CYS A 481 17.16 -8.44 -25.54
CA CYS A 481 17.99 -8.78 -26.69
C CYS A 481 17.17 -9.49 -27.80
N PRO A 482 16.33 -8.77 -28.56
CA PRO A 482 15.41 -9.38 -29.53
C PRO A 482 16.09 -10.20 -30.64
N HIS A 483 17.34 -9.86 -30.97
CA HIS A 483 18.10 -10.50 -32.06
C HIS A 483 18.63 -11.91 -31.71
N VAL A 484 18.52 -12.34 -30.45
CA VAL A 484 19.01 -13.65 -29.98
C VAL A 484 17.99 -14.77 -30.24
N GLU A 485 16.82 -14.44 -30.78
CA GLU A 485 15.71 -15.36 -31.06
C GLU A 485 16.12 -16.58 -31.92
N SER A 486 17.08 -16.42 -32.84
CA SER A 486 17.58 -17.51 -33.70
C SER A 486 18.50 -18.52 -32.99
N VAL A 487 18.96 -18.22 -31.77
CA VAL A 487 19.96 -19.02 -31.02
C VAL A 487 19.31 -19.76 -29.83
N ILE A 488 18.13 -19.33 -29.40
CA ILE A 488 17.39 -19.94 -28.29
C ILE A 488 16.39 -20.95 -28.87
N PRO A 489 16.31 -22.19 -28.33
CA PRO A 489 15.31 -23.16 -28.77
C PRO A 489 13.89 -22.57 -28.72
N GLU A 490 13.09 -22.86 -29.74
CA GLU A 490 11.68 -22.45 -29.79
C GLU A 490 10.90 -23.00 -28.59
N GLU A 491 9.85 -22.28 -28.18
CA GLU A 491 8.99 -22.65 -27.05
C GLU A 491 8.39 -24.06 -27.21
N ASP A 492 8.14 -24.47 -28.46
CA ASP A 492 7.66 -25.80 -28.83
C ASP A 492 8.68 -26.92 -28.55
N VAL A 493 9.98 -26.63 -28.54
CA VAL A 493 11.03 -27.59 -28.17
C VAL A 493 11.05 -27.78 -26.65
N LEU A 494 10.86 -26.70 -25.88
CA LEU A 494 10.76 -26.73 -24.41
C LEU A 494 9.48 -27.44 -23.96
N LEU A 495 8.37 -27.21 -24.66
CA LEU A 495 7.09 -27.88 -24.43
C LEU A 495 7.14 -29.36 -24.82
N ASN A 496 7.72 -29.72 -25.98
CA ASN A 496 7.84 -31.13 -26.39
C ASN A 496 8.74 -31.95 -25.45
N GLN A 497 9.77 -31.34 -24.85
CA GLN A 497 10.52 -32.00 -23.78
C GLN A 497 9.65 -32.18 -22.54
N SER A 498 8.88 -31.17 -22.14
CA SER A 498 7.93 -31.26 -21.01
C SER A 498 6.88 -32.37 -21.19
N TYR A 499 6.35 -32.55 -22.41
CA TYR A 499 5.44 -33.65 -22.77
C TYR A 499 6.10 -35.03 -22.66
N LYS A 500 7.36 -35.18 -23.07
CA LYS A 500 8.14 -36.43 -22.90
C LYS A 500 8.38 -36.79 -21.43
N PHE A 501 8.35 -35.81 -20.51
CA PHE A 501 8.52 -36.03 -19.07
C PHE A 501 7.19 -36.17 -18.29
N GLY A 502 6.05 -36.32 -18.99
CA GLY A 502 4.75 -36.59 -18.36
C GLY A 502 4.08 -35.37 -17.71
N ILE A 503 4.53 -34.15 -18.03
CA ILE A 503 3.94 -32.91 -17.50
C ILE A 503 2.76 -32.51 -18.41
N LEU A 504 1.53 -32.80 -17.99
CA LEU A 504 0.31 -32.35 -18.65
C LEU A 504 0.01 -30.88 -18.27
N VAL A 505 0.44 -29.93 -19.10
CA VAL A 505 -0.13 -28.58 -19.09
C VAL A 505 -1.29 -28.56 -20.08
N LYS A 506 -2.53 -28.61 -19.59
CA LYS A 506 -3.72 -28.47 -20.44
C LYS A 506 -3.77 -27.04 -21.00
N GLN A 507 -3.56 -26.89 -22.30
CA GLN A 507 -3.94 -25.68 -23.05
C GLN A 507 -5.46 -25.46 -22.90
N LYS A 508 -5.86 -24.28 -22.41
CA LYS A 508 -7.24 -23.81 -22.44
C LYS A 508 -7.48 -23.10 -23.78
N SER A 509 -7.85 -23.86 -24.81
CA SER A 509 -8.58 -23.35 -25.96
C SER A 509 -10.04 -23.81 -25.86
N SER A 510 -10.96 -22.86 -25.79
CA SER A 510 -12.42 -22.99 -25.97
C SER A 510 -13.12 -24.13 -25.21
N PHE A 511 -13.86 -23.79 -24.14
CA PHE A 511 -15.06 -24.54 -23.77
C PHE A 511 -16.22 -23.60 -23.48
N SER A 512 -17.06 -23.50 -24.50
CA SER A 512 -18.50 -23.24 -24.40
C SER A 512 -19.21 -24.41 -23.73
N ASN A 513 -20.24 -24.07 -22.95
CA ASN A 513 -21.41 -24.84 -22.58
C ASN A 513 -21.28 -26.07 -21.65
N THR A 514 -22.11 -25.97 -20.60
CA THR A 514 -22.93 -27.00 -19.92
C THR A 514 -22.35 -27.81 -18.75
N LEU A 515 -23.02 -27.60 -17.59
CA LEU A 515 -23.39 -28.52 -16.49
C LEU A 515 -22.25 -29.03 -15.59
N LEU A 516 -22.32 -29.02 -14.26
CA LEU A 516 -23.43 -28.95 -13.29
C LEU A 516 -23.04 -28.07 -12.10
#